data_AF-A0A5C4Y7U4-F1
#
_entry.id   AF-A0A5C4Y7U4-F1
#
_cell.length_a   1.000
_cell.length_b   1.000
_cell.length_c   1.000
_cell.angle_alpha   90.00
_cell.angle_beta   90.00
_cell.angle_gamma   90.00
#
_symmetry.space_group_name_H-M   'P 1'
#
loop_
_entity.id
_entity.type
_entity.pdbx_description
1 polymer ?
#
loop_
_entity_poly.entity_id
_entity_poly.type
_entity_poly.pdbx_seq_one_letter_code
_entity_poly.pdbx_strand_id
1 'polypeptide(L)'
;MTEPEPKHHRHLPPIYRLLAVFSGVPKTTMNALQDSGLWTQEEGAAISDHQRGLLRVLSTDGRIQWVTWGPDGPGYVLTGFGEAALDTYAQRYGPAHAPRRGPSLAEVARENLRRDQEQKEQPFEGQVR
;
A
#
# COMPACT_ATOMS: atom_id res chain seq x y z
N MET A 1 -31.08 9.60 -9.46
CA MET A 1 -30.09 8.62 -9.94
C MET A 1 -29.20 8.30 -8.77
N THR A 2 -29.48 7.20 -8.09
CA THR A 2 -28.67 6.71 -6.96
C THR A 2 -27.42 6.06 -7.54
N GLU A 3 -26.24 6.60 -7.23
CA GLU A 3 -24.97 5.91 -7.47
C GLU A 3 -25.07 4.50 -6.85
N PRO A 4 -24.62 3.44 -7.55
CA PRO A 4 -24.56 2.14 -6.94
C PRO A 4 -23.54 2.18 -5.81
N GLU A 5 -23.98 1.92 -4.57
CA GLU A 5 -23.07 1.63 -3.47
C GLU A 5 -22.02 0.60 -3.93
N PRO A 6 -20.73 0.77 -3.60
CA PRO A 6 -19.72 -0.24 -3.87
C PRO A 6 -19.96 -1.45 -2.96
N LYS A 7 -20.96 -2.26 -3.33
CA LYS A 7 -21.07 -3.66 -2.95
C LYS A 7 -19.85 -4.33 -3.56
N HIS A 8 -18.92 -4.87 -2.76
CA HIS A 8 -18.13 -6.10 -3.05
C HIS A 8 -16.89 -6.32 -2.16
N HIS A 9 -16.60 -5.52 -1.12
CA HIS A 9 -15.43 -5.80 -0.25
C HIS A 9 -15.54 -7.09 0.60
N ARG A 10 -16.76 -7.58 0.90
CA ARG A 10 -16.95 -8.75 1.78
C ARG A 10 -16.52 -10.10 1.16
N HIS A 11 -16.38 -10.19 -0.16
CA HIS A 11 -16.05 -11.46 -0.84
C HIS A 11 -14.57 -11.63 -1.17
N LEU A 12 -13.74 -10.61 -0.91
CA LEU A 12 -12.31 -10.67 -1.18
C LEU A 12 -11.56 -11.37 -0.03
N PRO A 13 -10.49 -12.13 -0.33
CA PRO A 13 -9.67 -12.75 0.70
C PRO A 13 -9.17 -11.71 1.72
N PRO A 14 -9.22 -11.99 3.05
CA PRO A 14 -8.75 -11.04 4.07
C PRO A 14 -7.32 -10.55 3.85
N ILE A 15 -6.43 -11.44 3.41
CA ILE A 15 -5.03 -11.10 3.09
C ILE A 15 -4.92 -10.09 1.95
N TYR A 16 -5.79 -10.20 0.94
CA TYR A 16 -5.82 -9.28 -0.19
C TYR A 16 -6.37 -7.92 0.24
N ARG A 17 -7.48 -7.90 0.99
CA ARG A 17 -8.06 -6.68 1.54
C ARG A 17 -7.06 -5.91 2.41
N LEU A 18 -6.32 -6.62 3.26
CA LEU A 18 -5.30 -6.01 4.11
C LEU A 18 -4.10 -5.52 3.31
N LEU A 19 -3.63 -6.28 2.33
CA LEU A 19 -2.51 -5.82 1.49
C LEU A 19 -2.90 -4.57 0.69
N ALA A 20 -4.15 -4.48 0.24
CA ALA A 20 -4.63 -3.43 -0.65
C ALA A 20 -4.65 -2.03 -0.03
N VAL A 21 -4.63 -1.90 1.30
CA VAL A 21 -4.63 -0.59 1.98
C VAL A 21 -3.24 0.02 2.16
N PHE A 22 -2.17 -0.77 2.05
CA PHE A 22 -0.82 -0.25 2.18
C PHE A 22 -0.36 0.47 0.91
N SER A 23 0.54 1.42 1.07
CA SER A 23 1.20 2.15 -0.01
C SER A 23 2.63 2.51 0.39
N GLY A 24 3.32 3.37 -0.37
CA GLY A 24 4.61 3.92 0.04
C GLY A 24 4.54 4.84 1.27
N VAL A 25 3.34 5.17 1.77
CA VAL A 25 3.16 5.96 3.00
C VAL A 25 2.98 5.00 4.19
N PRO A 26 3.76 5.15 5.27
CA PRO A 26 3.66 4.32 6.46
C PRO A 26 2.26 4.36 7.06
N LYS A 27 1.67 3.20 7.30
CA LYS A 27 0.35 3.05 7.90
C LYS A 27 0.42 2.18 9.15
N THR A 28 -0.16 2.67 10.25
CA THR A 28 -0.23 1.91 11.50
C THR A 28 -1.10 0.66 11.34
N THR A 29 -0.85 -0.33 12.19
CA THR A 29 -1.65 -1.56 12.22
C THR A 29 -3.15 -1.30 12.36
N MET A 30 -3.53 -0.39 13.28
CA MET A 30 -4.93 -0.10 13.55
C MET A 30 -5.62 0.50 12.32
N ASN A 31 -5.02 1.54 11.74
CA ASN A 31 -5.56 2.20 10.55
C ASN A 31 -5.67 1.21 9.36
N ALA A 32 -4.69 0.31 9.20
CA ALA A 32 -4.75 -0.71 8.14
C ALA A 32 -5.90 -1.71 8.34
N LEU A 33 -6.14 -2.15 9.57
CA LEU A 33 -7.25 -3.07 9.89
C LEU A 33 -8.62 -2.39 9.68
N GLN A 34 -8.73 -1.11 10.04
CA GLN A 34 -9.95 -0.31 9.83
C GLN A 34 -10.22 -0.10 8.33
N ASP A 35 -9.24 0.42 7.59
CA ASP A 35 -9.37 0.71 6.16
C ASP A 35 -9.64 -0.55 5.33
N SER A 36 -9.11 -1.71 5.76
CA SER A 36 -9.36 -2.98 5.08
C SER A 36 -10.73 -3.57 5.41
N GLY A 37 -11.45 -3.00 6.38
CA GLY A 37 -12.70 -3.50 6.93
C GLY A 37 -12.55 -4.83 7.69
N LEU A 38 -11.35 -5.12 8.18
CA LEU A 38 -11.05 -6.30 9.01
C LEU A 38 -11.15 -5.98 10.50
N TRP A 39 -11.28 -4.71 10.86
CA TRP A 39 -11.66 -4.27 12.19
C TRP A 39 -13.19 -4.32 12.33
N THR A 40 -13.69 -5.26 13.13
CA THR A 40 -15.13 -5.44 13.40
C THR A 40 -15.46 -5.32 14.88
N GLN A 41 -14.49 -4.89 15.69
CA GLN A 41 -14.56 -4.85 17.15
C GLN A 41 -14.81 -3.42 17.63
N GLU A 42 -15.21 -3.27 18.89
CA GLU A 42 -15.38 -1.97 19.54
C GLU A 42 -14.06 -1.19 19.63
N GLU A 43 -14.19 0.12 19.79
CA GLU A 43 -13.05 1.01 19.97
C GLU A 43 -12.28 0.65 21.24
N GLY A 44 -10.96 0.48 21.13
CA GLY A 44 -10.10 0.06 22.25
C GLY A 44 -9.98 -1.46 22.44
N ALA A 45 -10.66 -2.29 21.64
CA ALA A 45 -10.45 -3.74 21.66
C ALA A 45 -8.99 -4.11 21.29
N ALA A 46 -8.53 -5.26 21.77
CA ALA A 46 -7.22 -5.78 21.42
C ALA A 46 -7.25 -6.46 20.04
N ILE A 47 -6.17 -6.29 19.26
CA ILE A 47 -6.00 -6.97 17.98
C ILE A 47 -6.05 -8.48 18.18
N SER A 48 -6.91 -9.18 17.43
CA SER A 48 -7.08 -10.62 17.53
C SER A 48 -5.91 -11.40 16.93
N ASP A 49 -5.72 -12.65 17.34
CA ASP A 49 -4.64 -13.50 16.82
C ASP A 49 -4.75 -13.70 15.31
N HIS A 50 -5.97 -13.79 14.78
CA HIS A 50 -6.21 -13.86 13.34
C HIS A 50 -5.68 -12.61 12.62
N GLN A 51 -5.98 -11.42 13.12
CA GLN A 51 -5.51 -10.16 12.54
C GLN A 51 -3.98 -10.04 12.61
N ARG A 52 -3.37 -10.44 13.75
CA ARG A 52 -1.91 -10.50 13.88
C ARG A 52 -1.30 -11.50 12.90
N GLY A 53 -1.95 -12.64 12.70
CA GLY A 53 -1.55 -13.67 11.75
C GLY A 53 -1.50 -13.14 10.32
N LEU A 54 -2.51 -12.38 9.88
CA LEU A 54 -2.51 -11.77 8.55
C LEU A 54 -1.34 -10.82 8.34
N LEU A 55 -1.06 -9.93 9.30
CA LEU A 55 0.08 -9.01 9.23
C LEU A 55 1.42 -9.74 9.22
N ARG A 56 1.55 -10.77 10.07
CA ARG A 56 2.75 -11.61 10.10
C ARG A 56 3.00 -12.26 8.75
N VAL A 57 1.98 -12.83 8.11
CA VAL A 57 2.11 -13.43 6.77
C VAL A 57 2.59 -12.38 5.76
N LEU A 58 1.96 -11.20 5.70
CA LEU A 58 2.38 -10.15 4.76
C LEU A 58 3.81 -9.68 4.99
N SER A 59 4.22 -9.55 6.26
CA SER A 59 5.56 -9.09 6.63
C SER A 59 6.61 -10.18 6.38
N THR A 60 6.34 -11.43 6.74
CA THR A 60 7.24 -12.56 6.50
C THR A 60 7.43 -12.84 5.01
N ASP A 61 6.38 -12.68 4.20
CA ASP A 61 6.45 -12.78 2.73
C ASP A 61 7.15 -11.56 2.08
N GLY A 62 7.58 -10.57 2.87
CA GLY A 62 8.24 -9.36 2.37
C GLY A 62 7.33 -8.42 1.57
N ARG A 63 6.00 -8.59 1.65
CA ARG A 63 5.02 -7.76 0.92
C ARG A 63 4.78 -6.41 1.57
N ILE A 64 4.97 -6.34 2.88
CA ILE A 64 4.97 -5.09 3.65
C ILE A 64 6.20 -5.05 4.55
N GLN A 65 6.62 -3.84 4.91
CA GLN A 65 7.78 -3.62 5.78
C GLN A 65 7.47 -2.54 6.82
N TRP A 66 7.84 -2.78 8.08
CA TRP A 66 7.78 -1.75 9.12
C TRP A 66 8.90 -0.74 8.93
N VAL A 67 8.56 0.55 9.01
CA VAL A 67 9.50 1.66 8.94
C VAL A 67 9.26 2.66 10.07
N THR A 68 10.29 3.42 10.41
CA THR A 68 10.29 4.38 11.54
C THR A 68 10.22 5.84 11.10
N TRP A 69 10.10 6.10 9.80
CA TRP A 69 9.93 7.41 9.20
C TRP A 69 8.48 7.57 8.72
N GLY A 70 8.08 8.77 8.29
CA GLY A 70 6.77 9.04 7.69
C GLY A 70 6.10 10.30 8.25
N PRO A 71 5.15 10.91 7.50
CA PRO A 71 4.44 12.10 7.95
C PRO A 71 3.55 11.81 9.17
N ASP A 72 3.00 10.60 9.25
CA ASP A 72 2.10 10.15 10.32
C ASP A 72 2.83 9.30 11.39
N GLY A 73 4.17 9.25 11.33
CA GLY A 73 5.00 8.42 12.21
C GLY A 73 5.24 7.00 11.71
N PRO A 74 5.73 6.09 12.58
CA PRO A 74 6.13 4.73 12.20
C PRO A 74 4.93 3.86 11.78
N GLY A 75 5.16 2.96 10.82
CA GLY A 75 4.11 2.08 10.30
C GLY A 75 4.59 1.13 9.23
N TYR A 76 3.67 0.35 8.67
CA TYR A 76 3.95 -0.53 7.54
C TYR A 76 3.82 0.21 6.21
N VAL A 77 4.78 -0.02 5.32
CA VAL A 77 4.73 0.39 3.90
C VAL A 77 4.61 -0.82 3.00
N LEU A 78 4.04 -0.61 1.82
CA LEU A 78 3.99 -1.58 0.74
C LEU A 78 5.36 -1.66 0.06
N THR A 79 5.82 -2.88 -0.23
CA THR A 79 7.08 -3.12 -0.95
C THR A 79 6.81 -3.40 -2.43
N GLY A 80 7.86 -3.50 -3.25
CA GLY A 80 7.74 -3.95 -4.64
C GLY A 80 7.13 -5.36 -4.76
N PHE A 81 7.47 -6.28 -3.84
CA PHE A 81 6.83 -7.60 -3.78
C PHE A 81 5.35 -7.52 -3.42
N GLY A 82 4.99 -6.56 -2.57
CA GLY A 82 3.60 -6.26 -2.23
C GLY A 82 2.80 -5.80 -3.43
N GLU A 83 3.33 -4.87 -4.24
CA GLU A 83 2.67 -4.40 -5.47
C GLU A 83 2.48 -5.54 -6.48
N ALA A 84 3.50 -6.35 -6.73
CA ALA A 84 3.37 -7.49 -7.64
C ALA A 84 2.31 -8.51 -7.17
N ALA A 85 2.22 -8.74 -5.85
CA ALA A 85 1.18 -9.58 -5.28
C ALA A 85 -0.21 -8.96 -5.44
N LEU A 86 -0.35 -7.63 -5.35
CA LEU A 86 -1.61 -6.94 -5.58
C LEU A 86 -2.10 -7.04 -7.01
N ASP A 87 -1.21 -6.93 -7.99
CA ASP A 87 -1.54 -7.14 -9.39
C ASP A 87 -2.05 -8.57 -9.61
N THR A 88 -1.36 -9.56 -9.03
CA THR A 88 -1.78 -10.97 -9.09
C THR A 88 -3.16 -11.17 -8.46
N TYR A 89 -3.42 -10.56 -7.31
CA TYR A 89 -4.73 -10.62 -6.66
C TYR A 89 -5.82 -9.92 -7.47
N ALA A 90 -5.52 -8.75 -8.05
CA ALA A 90 -6.46 -7.99 -8.87
C ALA A 90 -6.85 -8.76 -10.14
N GLN A 91 -5.88 -9.43 -10.79
CA GLN A 91 -6.15 -10.31 -11.93
C GLN A 91 -7.08 -11.47 -11.56
N ARG A 92 -6.94 -12.03 -10.34
CA ARG A 92 -7.71 -13.20 -9.90
C ARG A 92 -9.09 -12.86 -9.34
N TYR A 93 -9.21 -11.78 -8.59
CA TYR A 93 -10.39 -11.46 -7.79
C TYR A 93 -11.08 -10.15 -8.21
N GLY A 94 -10.49 -9.40 -9.16
CA GLY A 94 -10.90 -8.04 -9.47
C GLY A 94 -10.32 -7.00 -8.50
N PRO A 95 -10.55 -5.70 -8.76
CA PRO A 95 -9.98 -4.61 -7.97
C PRO A 95 -10.55 -4.56 -6.54
N ALA A 96 -9.66 -4.44 -5.55
CA ALA A 96 -10.05 -4.31 -4.14
C ALA A 96 -10.65 -2.95 -3.74
N HIS A 97 -10.56 -1.92 -4.59
CA HIS A 97 -10.99 -0.52 -4.32
C HIS A 97 -10.72 -0.06 -2.88
N ALA A 98 -9.46 -0.13 -2.44
CA ALA A 98 -9.05 0.27 -1.10
C ALA A 98 -8.52 1.71 -1.08
N PRO A 99 -8.75 2.48 0.01
CA PRO A 99 -8.18 3.82 0.14
C PRO A 99 -6.65 3.73 0.28
N ARG A 100 -5.92 3.96 -0.82
CA ARG A 100 -4.47 4.17 -0.79
C ARG A 100 -4.12 5.64 -0.85
N ARG A 101 -3.09 6.02 -0.09
CA ARG A 101 -2.47 7.35 -0.17
C ARG A 101 -1.24 7.29 -1.07
N GLY A 102 -1.20 8.17 -2.06
CA GLY A 102 -0.05 8.35 -2.95
C GLY A 102 -0.04 7.41 -4.16
N PRO A 103 0.87 7.68 -5.12
CA PRO A 103 1.04 6.87 -6.32
C PRO A 103 1.57 5.47 -5.98
N SER A 104 1.28 4.50 -6.86
CA SER A 104 1.89 3.17 -6.83
C SER A 104 3.41 3.24 -6.97
N LEU A 105 4.13 2.22 -6.48
CA LEU A 105 5.59 2.18 -6.67
C LEU A 105 5.98 2.13 -8.15
N ALA A 106 5.14 1.53 -9.00
CA ALA A 106 5.35 1.51 -10.45
C ALA A 106 5.26 2.91 -11.08
N GLU A 107 4.39 3.78 -10.58
CA GLU A 107 4.31 5.19 -11.00
C GLU A 107 5.51 5.97 -10.50
N VAL A 108 5.92 5.77 -9.24
CA VAL A 108 7.14 6.39 -8.69
C VAL A 108 8.38 5.98 -9.49
N ALA A 109 8.51 4.69 -9.84
CA ALA A 109 9.63 4.19 -10.64
C ALA A 109 9.67 4.81 -12.04
N ARG A 110 8.50 4.96 -12.70
CA ARG A 110 8.38 5.61 -14.01
C ARG A 110 8.77 7.08 -13.95
N GLU A 111 8.32 7.79 -12.91
CA GLU A 111 8.66 9.21 -12.70
C GLU A 111 10.15 9.41 -12.40
N ASN A 112 10.76 8.55 -11.59
CA ASN A 112 12.20 8.60 -11.33
C ASN A 112 13.02 8.36 -12.61
N LEU A 113 12.62 7.37 -13.43
CA LEU A 113 13.28 7.09 -14.70
C LEU A 113 13.20 8.28 -15.66
N ARG A 114 12.05 8.97 -15.71
CA ARG A 114 11.87 10.21 -16.49
C ARG A 114 12.83 11.32 -16.01
N ARG A 115 12.92 11.55 -14.69
CA ARG A 115 13.82 12.56 -14.11
C ARG A 115 15.29 12.26 -14.38
N ASP A 116 15.69 10.99 -14.28
CA ASP A 116 17.07 10.56 -14.54
C ASP A 116 17.45 10.74 -16.02
N GLN A 117 16.49 10.57 -16.94
CA GLN A 117 16.68 10.87 -18.37
C GLN A 117 16.84 12.37 -18.61
N GLU A 118 15.97 13.19 -18.01
CA GLU A 118 16.03 14.66 -18.12
C GLU A 118 17.31 15.25 -17.54
N GLN A 119 17.86 14.68 -16.46
CA GLN A 119 19.14 15.10 -15.89
C GLN A 119 20.35 14.72 -16.75
N LYS A 120 20.29 13.61 -17.48
CA LYS A 120 21.35 13.21 -18.43
C LYS A 120 21.38 14.07 -19.68
N GLU A 121 20.28 14.74 -20.02
CA GLU A 121 20.15 15.60 -21.19
C GLU A 121 20.47 17.08 -20.90
N GLN A 122 20.72 17.47 -19.65
CA GLN A 122 21.23 18.83 -19.34
C GLN A 122 22.75 18.87 -19.54
N PRO A 123 23.26 19.54 -20.60
CA PRO A 123 24.69 19.71 -20.75
C PRO A 123 25.22 20.55 -19.58
N PHE A 124 26.34 20.13 -19.00
CA PHE A 124 27.13 20.97 -18.10
C PHE A 124 27.54 22.23 -18.87
N GLU A 125 26.76 23.32 -18.74
CA GLU A 125 27.26 24.66 -19.05
C GLU A 125 28.26 25.01 -17.95
N GLY A 126 29.49 24.51 -18.14
CA GLY A 126 30.65 24.92 -17.38
C GLY A 126 30.81 26.42 -17.51
N GLN A 127 30.58 27.12 -16.40
CA GLN A 127 30.92 28.51 -16.23
C GLN A 127 32.45 28.60 -16.19
N VAL A 128 33.07 28.70 -17.37
CA VAL A 128 34.49 29.06 -17.53
C VAL A 128 34.61 30.53 -17.11
N ARG A 129 35.28 30.77 -15.98
CA ARG A 129 35.84 32.08 -15.65
C ARG A 129 37.35 32.04 -15.89
#